data_AF-A0A966NMR9-F1
#
_entry.id   AF-A0A966NMR9-F1
#
_cell.length_a   1.000
_cell.length_b   1.000
_cell.length_c   1.000
_cell.angle_alpha   90.00
_cell.angle_beta   90.00
_cell.angle_gamma   90.00
#
_symmetry.space_group_name_H-M   'P 1'
#
loop_
_entity.id
_entity.type
_entity.pdbx_description
1 polymer ?
#
loop_
_entity_poly.entity_id
_entity_poly.type
_entity_poly.pdbx_seq_one_letter_code
_entity_poly.pdbx_strand_id
1 'polypeptide(L)'
;YVEWFWLPVLGPSATWLLRRFDAWLEHTPDGFSMDSFDIARSLGVAGRDDVGSTFARALHRLQMFGAAQPAGASLAVRRVMPPVAAHHVARMPSFLRAYHAEWIAAAA
;
A
#
# COMPACT_ATOMS: atom_id res chain seq x y z
N TYR A 1 -6.02 7.72 -7.35
CA TYR A 1 -6.87 7.11 -6.30
C TYR A 1 -6.08 6.77 -5.03
N VAL A 2 -5.06 5.91 -5.09
CA VAL A 2 -4.34 5.42 -3.89
C VAL A 2 -3.69 6.54 -3.07
N GLU A 3 -2.98 7.47 -3.71
CA GLU A 3 -2.28 8.58 -3.05
C GLU A 3 -3.23 9.53 -2.32
N TRP A 4 -4.49 9.60 -2.74
CA TRP A 4 -5.49 10.50 -2.18
C TRP A 4 -6.30 9.83 -1.09
N PHE A 5 -6.80 8.61 -1.34
CA PHE A 5 -7.82 7.99 -0.48
C PHE A 5 -7.27 6.81 0.34
N TRP A 6 -6.30 6.06 -0.18
CA TRP A 6 -5.66 4.99 0.58
C TRP A 6 -4.54 5.50 1.47
N LEU A 7 -3.87 6.61 1.13
CA LEU A 7 -2.83 7.22 1.96
C LEU A 7 -3.21 7.45 3.42
N PRO A 8 -4.37 8.05 3.78
CA PRO A 8 -4.76 8.21 5.18
C PRO A 8 -5.11 6.87 5.87
N VAL A 9 -5.40 5.82 5.11
CA VAL A 9 -5.74 4.47 5.64
C VAL A 9 -4.50 3.60 5.81
N LEU A 10 -3.59 3.61 4.85
CA LEU A 10 -2.35 2.83 4.86
C LEU A 10 -1.20 3.55 5.55
N GLY A 11 -1.23 4.88 5.59
CA GLY A 11 -0.11 5.70 6.02
C GLY A 11 0.97 5.87 4.93
N PRO A 12 1.88 6.84 5.07
CA PRO A 12 2.82 7.22 4.01
C PRO A 12 3.75 6.08 3.58
N SER A 13 4.40 5.41 4.52
CA SER A 13 5.39 4.36 4.19
C SER A 13 4.77 3.16 3.49
N ALA A 14 3.60 2.69 3.95
CA ALA A 14 2.91 1.57 3.31
C ALA A 14 2.39 1.96 1.91
N THR A 15 1.89 3.19 1.74
CA THR A 15 1.45 3.70 0.44
C THR A 15 2.59 3.71 -0.57
N TRP A 16 3.77 4.23 -0.18
CA TRP A 16 4.93 4.24 -1.07
C TRP A 16 5.53 2.86 -1.30
N LEU A 17 5.49 1.97 -0.31
CA LEU A 17 5.87 0.56 -0.49
C LEU A 17 4.97 -0.13 -1.52
N LEU A 18 3.66 0.07 -1.44
CA LEU A 18 2.71 -0.45 -2.42
C LEU A 18 3.01 0.06 -3.82
N ARG A 19 3.26 1.37 -3.97
CA ARG A 19 3.66 1.95 -5.27
C ARG A 19 4.97 1.40 -5.80
N ARG A 20 5.91 1.09 -4.92
CA ARG A 20 7.17 0.44 -5.30
C ARG A 20 6.94 -0.97 -5.84
N PHE A 21 6.14 -1.76 -5.14
CA PHE A 21 5.78 -3.11 -5.59
C PHE A 21 5.02 -3.10 -6.91
N ASP A 22 4.05 -2.20 -7.07
CA ASP A 22 3.29 -2.06 -8.31
C ASP A 22 4.21 -1.76 -9.51
N ALA A 23 5.11 -0.79 -9.37
CA ALA A 23 6.08 -0.44 -10.41
C ALA A 23 7.04 -1.60 -10.77
N TRP A 24 7.49 -2.38 -9.78
CA TRP A 24 8.31 -3.56 -10.05
C TRP A 24 7.52 -4.67 -10.74
N LEU A 25 6.30 -4.95 -10.28
CA LEU A 25 5.44 -5.98 -10.86
C LEU A 25 4.94 -5.61 -12.26
N GLU A 26 4.92 -4.34 -12.63
CA GLU A 26 4.67 -3.92 -14.02
C GLU A 26 5.75 -4.45 -14.98
N HIS A 27 7.01 -4.47 -14.53
CA HIS A 27 8.15 -4.99 -15.30
C HIS A 27 8.40 -6.49 -15.08
N THR A 28 7.89 -7.05 -13.97
CA THR A 28 8.06 -8.45 -13.57
C THR A 28 6.73 -9.07 -13.13
N PRO A 29 5.80 -9.35 -14.06
CA PRO A 29 4.44 -9.81 -13.70
C PRO A 29 4.40 -11.14 -12.95
N ASP A 30 5.37 -12.02 -13.20
CA ASP A 30 5.50 -13.33 -12.53
C ASP A 30 6.15 -13.22 -11.14
N GLY A 31 6.53 -12.01 -10.73
CA GLY A 31 7.20 -11.73 -9.46
C GLY A 31 8.72 -11.65 -9.56
N PHE A 32 9.34 -11.31 -8.44
CA PHE A 32 10.79 -11.17 -8.29
C PHE A 32 11.19 -11.51 -6.85
N SER A 33 12.47 -11.84 -6.65
CA SER A 33 13.06 -12.02 -5.33
C SER A 33 13.96 -10.83 -5.01
N MET A 34 13.80 -10.23 -3.83
CA MET A 34 14.62 -9.12 -3.38
C MET A 34 14.79 -9.17 -1.87
N ASP A 35 15.98 -8.79 -1.41
CA ASP A 35 16.28 -8.69 0.00
C ASP A 35 15.43 -7.57 0.66
N SER A 36 14.86 -7.86 1.83
CA SER A 36 13.97 -6.91 2.53
C SER A 36 14.67 -5.63 2.95
N PHE A 37 15.97 -5.66 3.24
CA PHE A 37 16.75 -4.48 3.57
C PHE A 37 16.94 -3.58 2.36
N ASP A 38 17.14 -4.14 1.17
CA ASP A 38 17.27 -3.35 -0.06
C ASP A 38 15.94 -2.68 -0.41
N ILE A 39 14.82 -3.39 -0.22
CA ILE A 39 13.48 -2.78 -0.35
C ILE A 39 13.31 -1.63 0.66
N ALA A 40 13.68 -1.83 1.92
CA ALA A 40 13.58 -0.81 2.95
C ALA A 40 14.45 0.43 2.62
N ARG A 41 15.71 0.22 2.23
CA ARG A 41 16.63 1.30 1.82
C ARG A 41 16.11 2.05 0.60
N SER A 42 15.48 1.37 -0.36
CA SER A 42 14.87 2.02 -1.52
C SER A 42 13.76 3.01 -1.11
N LEU A 43 13.11 2.79 0.03
CA LEU A 43 12.10 3.70 0.59
C LEU A 43 12.69 4.80 1.48
N GLY A 44 14.02 4.82 1.66
CA GLY A 44 14.69 5.74 2.58
C GLY A 44 14.40 5.45 4.06
N VAL A 45 13.96 4.23 4.39
CA VAL A 45 13.69 3.83 5.78
C VAL A 45 14.70 2.77 6.22
N ALA A 46 15.01 2.77 7.51
CA ALA A 46 15.88 1.73 8.05
C ALA A 46 15.19 0.36 7.99
N GLY A 47 15.76 -0.56 7.22
CA GLY A 47 15.56 -1.98 7.43
C GLY A 47 16.39 -2.37 8.64
N ARG A 48 15.74 -2.56 9.78
CA ARG A 48 16.36 -3.17 10.96
C ARG A 48 15.69 -4.52 11.13
N ASP A 49 16.44 -5.49 11.63
CA ASP A 49 15.96 -6.86 11.92
C ASP A 49 14.88 -6.92 12.99
N ASP A 50 14.53 -5.80 13.63
CA ASP A 50 13.50 -5.77 14.65
C ASP A 50 12.09 -5.63 14.03
N VAL A 51 11.15 -6.34 14.64
CA VAL A 51 9.70 -6.29 14.37
C VAL A 51 9.14 -4.86 14.45
N GLY A 52 9.89 -3.92 15.03
CA GLY A 52 9.61 -2.49 15.14
C GLY A 52 10.11 -1.60 14.00
N SER A 53 10.70 -2.13 12.91
CA SER A 53 11.16 -1.28 11.82
C SER A 53 10.01 -0.60 11.06
N THR A 54 10.26 0.58 10.47
CA THR A 54 9.25 1.27 9.64
C THR A 54 8.85 0.43 8.43
N PHE A 55 9.78 -0.35 7.89
CA PHE A 55 9.50 -1.31 6.83
C PHE A 55 8.56 -2.43 7.30
N ALA A 56 8.85 -3.08 8.43
CA ALA A 56 8.00 -4.12 9.00
C ALA A 56 6.57 -3.61 9.28
N ARG A 57 6.44 -2.41 9.85
CA ARG A 57 5.12 -1.77 10.05
C ARG A 57 4.39 -1.48 8.74
N ALA A 58 5.11 -1.01 7.71
CA ALA A 58 4.53 -0.73 6.40
C ALA A 58 3.99 -2.03 5.77
N LEU A 59 4.79 -3.09 5.79
CA LEU A 59 4.42 -4.40 5.27
C LEU A 59 3.21 -5.00 6.01
N HIS A 60 3.23 -4.94 7.34
CA HIS A 60 2.12 -5.38 8.18
C HIS A 60 0.83 -4.62 7.87
N ARG A 61 0.89 -3.30 7.64
CA ARG A 61 -0.30 -2.52 7.23
C ARG A 61 -0.82 -2.95 5.86
N LEU A 62 0.06 -3.22 4.89
CA LEU A 62 -0.38 -3.76 3.60
C LEU A 62 -1.14 -5.09 3.78
N GLN A 63 -0.68 -5.95 4.69
CA GLN A 63 -1.38 -7.18 5.03
C GLN A 63 -2.72 -6.94 5.73
N MET A 64 -2.74 -6.09 6.77
CA MET A 64 -3.97 -5.78 7.52
C MET A 64 -5.09 -5.21 6.64
N PHE A 65 -4.75 -4.39 5.66
CA PHE A 65 -5.72 -3.80 4.73
C PHE A 65 -5.90 -4.60 3.43
N GLY A 66 -5.35 -5.82 3.37
CA GLY A 66 -5.52 -6.73 2.25
C GLY A 66 -4.84 -6.29 0.95
N ALA A 67 -3.93 -5.31 0.99
CA ALA A 67 -3.11 -4.90 -0.15
C ALA A 67 -1.98 -5.90 -0.45
N ALA A 68 -1.60 -6.70 0.53
CA ALA A 68 -0.67 -7.81 0.37
C ALA A 68 -1.12 -9.03 1.18
N GLN A 69 -0.72 -10.23 0.77
CA GLN A 69 -1.00 -11.46 1.50
C GLN A 69 0.18 -12.45 1.39
N PRO A 70 0.49 -13.21 2.46
CA PRO A 70 1.44 -14.31 2.37
C PRO A 70 1.02 -15.33 1.30
N ALA A 71 1.97 -15.78 0.50
CA ALA A 71 1.80 -16.80 -0.53
C ALA A 71 2.99 -17.77 -0.48
N GLY A 72 2.93 -18.73 0.45
CA GLY A 72 4.07 -19.60 0.75
C GLY A 72 5.26 -18.80 1.27
N ALA A 73 6.42 -18.92 0.61
CA ALA A 73 7.62 -18.16 0.92
C ALA A 73 7.66 -16.75 0.29
N SER A 74 6.59 -16.36 -0.42
CA SER A 74 6.49 -15.09 -1.14
C SER A 74 5.34 -14.23 -0.60
N LEU A 75 5.24 -13.01 -1.10
CA LEU A 75 4.17 -12.08 -0.79
C LEU A 75 3.42 -11.73 -2.09
N ALA A 76 2.13 -12.06 -2.17
CA ALA A 76 1.28 -11.61 -3.25
C ALA A 76 0.79 -10.19 -2.96
N VAL A 77 0.94 -9.27 -3.92
CA VAL A 77 0.60 -7.84 -3.76
C VAL A 77 -0.47 -7.45 -4.77
N ARG A 78 -1.48 -6.69 -4.31
CA ARG A 78 -2.50 -6.12 -5.19
C ARG A 78 -1.91 -4.97 -6.01
N ARG A 79 -2.04 -5.06 -7.33
CA ARG A 79 -1.76 -3.93 -8.25
C ARG A 79 -2.94 -2.98 -8.38
N VAL A 80 -4.16 -3.53 -8.32
CA VAL A 80 -5.41 -2.74 -8.35
C VAL A 80 -6.05 -2.79 -6.97
N MET A 81 -6.12 -1.62 -6.33
CA MET A 81 -6.79 -1.48 -5.04
C MET A 81 -8.29 -1.23 -5.25
N PRO A 82 -9.16 -1.85 -4.42
CA PRO A 82 -10.58 -1.55 -4.47
C PRO A 82 -10.85 -0.13 -3.97
N PRO A 83 -12.08 0.39 -4.20
CA PRO A 83 -12.54 1.58 -3.53
C PRO A 83 -12.36 1.49 -2.01
N VAL A 84 -11.94 2.58 -1.38
CA VAL A 84 -11.81 2.67 0.07
C VAL A 84 -13.18 2.44 0.72
N ALA A 85 -13.22 1.59 1.74
CA ALA A 85 -14.46 1.29 2.47
C ALA A 85 -15.09 2.54 3.10
N ALA A 86 -16.42 2.61 3.10
CA ALA A 86 -17.17 3.80 3.53
C ALA A 86 -16.81 4.28 4.94
N HIS A 87 -16.53 3.37 5.89
CA HIS A 87 -16.16 3.72 7.25
C HIS A 87 -14.79 4.42 7.36
N HIS A 88 -13.86 4.13 6.43
CA HIS A 88 -12.59 4.86 6.34
C HIS A 88 -12.79 6.24 5.70
N VAL A 89 -13.62 6.33 4.65
CA VAL A 89 -13.98 7.61 4.01
C VAL A 89 -14.65 8.55 5.00
N ALA A 90 -15.56 8.04 5.84
CA ALA A 90 -16.27 8.84 6.85
C ALA A 90 -15.33 9.58 7.83
N ARG A 91 -14.12 9.04 8.06
CA ARG A 91 -13.10 9.63 8.95
C ARG A 91 -12.17 10.62 8.23
N MET A 92 -12.26 10.73 6.91
CA MET A 92 -11.46 11.69 6.14
C MET A 92 -11.99 13.12 6.32
N PRO A 93 -11.15 14.16 6.14
CA PRO A 93 -11.59 15.55 6.01
C PRO A 93 -12.70 15.73 4.96
N SER A 94 -13.56 16.74 5.14
CA SER A 94 -14.72 16.99 4.26
C SER A 94 -14.35 17.09 2.78
N PHE A 95 -13.26 17.77 2.44
CA PHE A 95 -12.81 17.91 1.06
C PHE A 95 -12.44 16.57 0.42
N LEU A 96 -11.78 15.65 1.16
CA LEU A 96 -11.44 14.32 0.63
C LEU A 96 -12.68 13.44 0.45
N ARG A 97 -13.69 13.59 1.31
CA ARG A 97 -14.96 12.86 1.14
C ARG A 97 -15.70 13.30 -0.12
N ALA A 98 -15.73 14.62 -0.40
CA ALA A 98 -16.31 15.16 -1.61
C ALA A 98 -15.59 14.64 -2.86
N TYR A 99 -14.26 14.75 -2.89
CA TYR A 99 -13.46 14.23 -4.02
C TYR A 99 -13.58 12.72 -4.20
N HIS A 100 -13.69 11.95 -3.12
CA HIS A 100 -13.93 10.51 -3.21
C HIS A 100 -15.28 10.21 -3.87
N ALA A 101 -16.34 10.89 -3.45
CA ALA A 101 -17.67 10.73 -4.03
C ALA A 101 -17.70 11.08 -5.53
N GLU A 102 -17.06 12.19 -5.92
CA GLU A 102 -16.90 12.59 -7.33
C GLU A 102 -16.14 11.53 -8.14
N TRP A 103 -15.04 11.01 -7.59
CA TRP A 103 -14.25 9.96 -8.25
C TRP A 103 -15.06 8.68 -8.48
N ILE A 104 -15.83 8.25 -7.47
CA ILE A 104 -16.67 7.05 -7.56
C ILE A 104 -17.80 7.24 -8.57
N ALA A 105 -18.43 8.41 -8.58
CA ALA A 105 -19.48 8.74 -9.55
C ALA A 105 -18.94 8.77 -11.00
N ALA A 106 -17.72 9.25 -11.21
CA ALA A 106 -17.07 9.28 -12.53
C ALA A 106 -16.59 7.90 -13.02
N ALA A 107 -16.44 6.93 -12.11
CA ALA A 107 -15.99 5.57 -12.42
C ALA A 107 -17.14 4.56 -12.58
N ALA A 108 -18.39 5.00 -12.36
CA ALA A 108 -19.62 4.22 -12.54
C ALA A 108 -20.19 4.41 -13.95
#